data_AF-A0A956WMJ5-F1
#
_entry.id   AF-A0A956WMJ5-F1
#
_cell.length_a   1.000
_cell.length_b   1.000
_cell.length_c   1.000
_cell.angle_alpha   90.00
_cell.angle_beta   90.00
_cell.angle_gamma   90.00
#
_symmetry.space_group_name_H-M   'P 1'
#
loop_
_entity.id
_entity.type
_entity.pdbx_description
1 polymer ?
#
loop_
_entity_poly.entity_id
_entity_poly.type
_entity_poly.pdbx_seq_one_letter_code
_entity_poly.pdbx_strand_id
1 'polypeptide(L)' 'MTDRLPIFPLRTVLFPGNLLRLHVFEPRYRLMVSRFADKAPCFGVVLIRSGNEAGTEPEICDVGTSV' A
#
# COMPACT_ATOMS: atom_id res chain seq x y z
N MET A 1 -6.30 -10.17 17.30
CA MET A 1 -6.28 -8.70 17.38
C MET A 1 -6.50 -8.18 15.98
N THR A 2 -7.48 -7.31 15.77
CA THR A 2 -7.83 -6.78 14.44
C THR A 2 -7.28 -5.37 14.32
N ASP A 3 -6.05 -5.24 13.84
CA ASP A 3 -5.44 -3.94 13.58
C ASP A 3 -5.89 -3.39 12.23
N ARG A 4 -6.26 -2.11 12.19
CA ARG A 4 -6.59 -1.42 10.94
C ARG A 4 -5.31 -0.89 10.32
N LEU A 5 -4.86 -1.53 9.24
CA LEU A 5 -3.68 -1.15 8.49
C LEU A 5 -4.07 -0.38 7.22
N PRO A 6 -3.50 0.80 6.95
CA PRO A 6 -3.68 1.46 5.65
C PRO A 6 -3.06 0.60 4.55
N ILE A 7 -3.72 0.54 3.38
CA ILE A 7 -3.27 -0.29 2.25
C ILE A 7 -2.88 0.55 1.03
N PHE A 8 -1.87 0.08 0.31
CA PHE A 8 -1.36 0.63 -0.94
C PHE A 8 -1.55 -0.42 -2.05
N PRO A 9 -2.57 -0.25 -2.91
CA PRO A 9 -2.81 -1.16 -4.03
C PRO A 9 -1.74 -0.99 -5.11
N LEU A 10 -1.12 -2.08 -5.55
CA LEU A 10 -0.13 -2.11 -6.63
C LEU A 10 -0.40 -3.26 -7.60
N ARG A 11 0.10 -3.16 -8.82
CA ARG A 11 0.14 -4.27 -9.79
C ARG A 11 1.28 -5.26 -9.55
N THR A 12 2.08 -5.03 -8.52
CA THR A 12 3.24 -5.84 -8.16
C THR A 12 3.06 -6.40 -6.75
N VAL A 13 3.35 -7.69 -6.59
CA VAL A 13 3.39 -8.34 -5.27
C VAL A 13 4.70 -8.00 -4.56
N LEU A 14 4.61 -7.73 -3.25
CA LEU A 14 5.78 -7.58 -2.39
C LEU A 14 5.92 -8.85 -1.56
N PHE A 15 7.08 -9.51 -1.61
CA PHE A 15 7.37 -10.62 -0.71
C PHE A 15 7.97 -10.11 0.61
N PRO A 16 7.69 -10.77 1.74
CA PRO A 16 8.28 -10.43 3.03
C PRO A 16 9.82 -10.35 2.97
N GLY A 17 10.40 -9.32 3.59
CA GLY A 17 11.85 -9.11 3.65
C GLY A 17 12.47 -8.44 2.41
N ASN A 18 11.70 -8.22 1.34
CA ASN A 18 12.19 -7.51 0.16
C ASN A 18 11.91 -6.00 0.22
N LEU A 19 12.73 -5.23 -0.49
CA LEU A 19 12.56 -3.78 -0.64
C LEU A 19 11.82 -3.45 -1.92
N LEU A 20 10.85 -2.55 -1.85
CA LEU A 20 10.13 -2.01 -2.99
C LEU A 20 10.39 -0.50 -3.10
N ARG A 21 10.96 -0.06 -4.23
CA ARG A 21 11.07 1.37 -4.54
C ARG A 21 9.72 1.89 -5.02
N LEU A 22 9.04 2.61 -4.15
CA LEU A 22 7.73 3.17 -4.43
C LEU A 22 7.80 4.66 -4.77
N HIS A 23 7.24 5.06 -5.90
CA HIS A 23 7.09 6.47 -6.25
C HIS A 23 5.67 6.96 -5.94
N VAL A 24 5.51 7.61 -4.79
CA VAL A 24 4.19 8.07 -4.31
C VAL A 24 3.93 9.50 -4.78
N PHE A 25 3.15 9.65 -5.86
CA PHE A 25 2.80 10.96 -6.40
C PHE A 25 1.39 11.43 -6.01
N GLU A 26 0.45 10.51 -5.78
CA GLU A 26 -0.92 10.90 -5.43
C GLU A 26 -1.00 11.55 -4.04
N PRO A 27 -1.69 12.71 -3.91
CA PRO A 27 -1.78 13.45 -2.65
C PRO A 27 -2.33 12.62 -1.48
N ARG A 28 -3.33 11.75 -1.72
CA ARG A 28 -3.92 10.88 -0.69
C ARG A 28 -2.89 9.92 -0.09
N TYR A 29 -2.02 9.35 -0.91
CA TYR A 29 -0.99 8.42 -0.46
C TYR A 29 0.22 9.15 0.13
N ARG A 30 0.55 10.35 -0.34
CA ARG A 30 1.55 11.21 0.31
C ARG A 30 1.14 11.56 1.74
N LEU A 31 -0.14 11.92 1.93
CA LEU A 31 -0.71 12.19 3.26
C LEU A 31 -0.74 10.93 4.14
N MET A 32 -1.03 9.76 3.54
CA MET A 32 -1.00 8.48 4.24
C MET A 32 0.41 8.20 4.77
N VAL A 33 1.43 8.28 3.92
CA VAL A 33 2.83 8.03 4.31
C VAL A 33 3.32 9.05 5.33
N SER A 34 2.96 10.34 5.18
CA SER A 34 3.38 11.38 6.13
C SER A 34 2.84 11.17 7.54
N ARG A 35 1.68 10.52 7.71
CA ARG A 35 1.09 10.24 9.03
C ARG A 35 1.88 9.22 9.85
N PHE A 36 2.68 8.38 9.19
CA PHE A 36 3.43 7.31 9.84
C PHE A 36 4.95 7.44 9.67
N ALA A 37 5.42 8.50 9.00
CA ALA A 37 6.83 8.78 8.80
C ALA A 37 7.62 8.84 10.13
N ASP A 38 7.02 9.41 11.18
CA ASP A 38 7.67 9.60 12.49
C ASP A 38 7.57 8.37 13.41
N LYS A 39 6.77 7.34 13.07
CA LYS A 39 6.41 6.21 13.96
C LYS A 39 6.80 4.83 13.42
N ALA A 40 7.70 4.79 12.45
CA ALA A 40 7.89 3.67 11.52
C ALA A 40 6.63 3.46 10.65
N PRO A 41 6.72 3.68 9.34
CA PRO A 41 5.55 3.59 8.47
C PRO A 41 5.07 2.15 8.33
N CYS A 42 4.04 1.78 9.10
CA CYS A 42 3.36 0.50 8.93
C CYS A 42 2.21 0.63 7.92
N PHE A 43 2.34 0.03 6.74
CA PHE A 43 1.26 -0.05 5.74
C PHE A 43 1.28 -1.38 5.00
N GLY A 44 0.15 -1.78 4.42
CA GLY A 44 0.04 -2.99 3.62
C GLY A 44 0.22 -2.71 2.14
N VAL A 45 0.92 -3.57 1.42
CA VAL A 45 0.90 -3.62 -0.05
C VAL A 45 -0.01 -4.76 -0.47
N VAL A 46 -0.97 -4.47 -1.36
CA VAL A 46 -1.94 -5.47 -1.85
C VAL A 46 -1.97 -5.47 -3.37
N LEU A 47 -2.13 -6.66 -3.96
CA LEU A 47 -2.22 -6.81 -5.41
C LEU A 47 -3.57 -6.32 -5.92
N ILE A 48 -3.54 -5.52 -6.98
CA ILE A 48 -4.73 -5.12 -7.75
C ILE A 48 -5.22 -6.31 -8.58
N ARG A 49 -6.47 -6.71 -8.35
CA ARG A 49 -7.18 -7.73 -9.14
C ARG A 49 -7.71 -7.14 -10.45
N SER A 50 -8.29 -5.95 -10.40
CA SER A 50 -8.82 -5.24 -11.57
C SER A 50 -8.76 -3.72 -11.36
N GLY A 51 -8.56 -2.97 -12.45
CA GLY A 51 -8.40 -1.51 -12.42
C GLY A 51 -6.95 -1.03 -12.58
N ASN A 52 -6.71 0.24 -12.22
CA ASN A 52 -5.43 0.93 -12.36
C ASN A 52 -4.85 1.27 -10.98
N GLU A 53 -3.51 1.41 -10.92
CA GLU A 53 -2.80 1.84 -9.70
C GLU A 53 -3.13 3.29 -9.32
N ALA A 54 -3.56 4.09 -10.29
CA ALA A 54 -3.85 5.50 -10.12
C ALA A 54 -5.30 5.85 -10.47
N GLY A 55 -5.87 6.79 -9.72
CA GLY A 55 -7.22 7.29 -9.94
C GLY A 55 -8.28 6.53 -9.15
N THR A 56 -9.23 5.90 -9.85
CA THR A 56 -10.38 5.21 -9.24
C THR A 56 -9.94 4.08 -8.33
N GLU A 57 -10.75 3.79 -7.31
CA GLU A 57 -10.48 2.72 -6.35
C GLU A 57 -10.44 1.34 -7.07
N PRO A 58 -9.30 0.64 -7.06
CA PRO A 58 -9.17 -0.64 -7.74
C PRO A 58 -9.78 -1.77 -6.92
N GLU A 59 -10.14 -2.86 -7.60
CA GLU A 59 -10.45 -4.11 -6.92
C GLU A 59 -9.15 -4.77 -6.47
N ILE A 60 -9.08 -5.19 -5.21
CA ILE A 60 -7.87 -5.74 -4.59
C ILE A 60 -8.01 -7.23 -4.27
N CYS A 61 -6.88 -7.91 -4.11
CA CYS A 61 -6.84 -9.27 -3.58
C CYS A 61 -7.00 -9.29 -2.05
N ASP A 62 -7.39 -10.43 -1.51
CA ASP A 62 -7.64 -10.60 -0.06
C ASP A 62 -6.36 -10.74 0.77
N VAL A 63 -5.21 -10.99 0.10
CA VAL A 63 -3.91 -11.23 0.73
C VAL A 63 -2.89 -10.22 0.21
N GLY A 64 -2.10 -9.67 1.13
CA GLY A 64 -1.03 -8.73 0.86
C GLY A 64 0.09 -8.86 1.88
N THR A 65 1.04 -7.92 1.83
CA THR A 65 2.24 -7.92 2.66
C THR A 65 2.32 -6.63 3.45
N SER A 66 2.50 -6.72 4.77
CA SER A 66 2.79 -5.57 5.62
C SER A 66 4.23 -5.11 5.46
N VAL A 67 4.43 -3.80 5.41
CA VAL A 67 5.72 -3.08 5.39
C VAL A 67 5.85 -2.30 6.69
#